data_AF-A0A3D9YYZ0-F1
#
_entry.id   AF-A0A3D9YYZ0-F1
#
_cell.length_a   1.000
_cell.length_b   1.000
_cell.length_c   1.000
_cell.angle_alpha   90.00
_cell.angle_beta   90.00
_cell.angle_gamma   90.00
#
_symmetry.space_group_name_H-M   'P 1'
#
loop_
_entity.id
_entity.type
_entity.pdbx_description
1 polymer ?
#
loop_
_entity_poly.entity_id
_entity_poly.type
_entity_poly.pdbx_seq_one_letter_code
_entity_poly.pdbx_strand_id
1 'polypeptide(L)' 'MSSEDQRAAAPNSLHFVVGRDTEAHWIVVETHGLCGGLFRDQAAALHYAEEECQAQAGDLEIACEPIRLIFR' A
#
# COMPACT_ATOMS: atom_id res chain seq x y z
N MET A 1 26.22 19.51 -6.19
CA MET A 1 25.37 19.15 -5.04
C MET A 1 23.95 19.18 -5.58
N SER A 2 23.62 18.07 -6.25
CA SER A 2 22.59 17.12 -5.81
C SER A 2 21.22 17.77 -5.80
N SER A 3 20.46 17.45 -6.85
CA SER A 3 19.04 17.72 -6.99
C SER A 3 18.28 17.10 -5.83
N GLU A 4 18.14 17.85 -4.73
CA GLU A 4 17.14 17.58 -3.72
C GLU A 4 15.79 18.09 -4.26
N ASP A 5 15.27 17.36 -5.25
CA ASP A 5 13.82 17.26 -5.48
C ASP A 5 13.26 16.41 -4.34
N GLN A 6 13.45 16.89 -3.12
CA GLN A 6 12.79 16.36 -1.95
C GLN A 6 11.40 16.98 -2.03
N ARG A 7 10.53 16.40 -2.88
CA ARG A 7 9.08 16.56 -2.75
C ARG A 7 8.81 16.38 -1.27
N ALA A 8 8.49 17.46 -0.59
CA ALA A 8 8.25 17.46 0.84
C ALA A 8 7.16 16.41 1.09
N ALA A 9 7.57 15.20 1.48
CA ALA A 9 6.65 14.18 1.92
C ALA A 9 5.86 14.84 3.04
N ALA A 10 4.56 15.02 2.83
CA ALA A 10 3.72 15.55 3.87
C ALA A 10 3.96 14.66 5.11
N PRO A 11 4.03 15.23 6.32
CA PRO A 11 4.49 14.51 7.51
C PRO A 11 3.58 13.35 7.96
N ASN A 12 2.73 12.79 7.09
CA ASN A 12 1.89 11.64 7.37
C ASN A 12 1.31 10.95 6.11
N SER A 13 2.01 10.94 4.97
CA SER A 13 1.55 10.18 3.80
C SER A 13 1.53 8.68 4.14
N LEU A 14 0.35 8.06 4.05
CA LEU A 14 0.19 6.62 4.26
C LEU A 14 0.67 5.90 3.02
N HIS A 15 1.60 4.95 3.17
CA HIS A 15 2.14 4.17 2.05
C HIS A 15 1.53 2.77 2.07
N PHE A 16 0.87 2.41 0.97
CA PHE A 16 0.16 1.15 0.81
C PHE A 16 0.85 0.22 -0.18
N VAL A 17 0.87 -1.06 0.16
CA VAL A 17 1.25 -2.15 -0.73
C VAL A 17 0.04 -3.04 -0.95
N VAL A 18 -0.35 -3.21 -2.21
CA VAL A 18 -1.46 -4.08 -2.63
C VAL A 18 -0.89 -5.28 -3.36
N GLY A 19 -1.29 -6.48 -2.97
CA GLY A 19 -0.78 -7.68 -3.61
C GLY A 19 -1.58 -8.91 -3.21
N ARG A 20 -1.13 -10.07 -3.68
CA ARG A 20 -1.77 -11.34 -3.33
C ARG A 20 -1.01 -12.04 -2.22
N ASP A 21 -1.69 -12.77 -1.36
CA ASP A 21 -1.02 -13.71 -0.47
C ASP A 21 -0.72 -15.04 -1.18
N THR A 22 -0.11 -15.96 -0.43
CA THR A 22 0.17 -17.33 -0.90
C THR A 22 -1.08 -18.17 -1.14
N GLU A 23 -2.22 -17.77 -0.58
CA GLU A 23 -3.53 -18.41 -0.71
C GLU A 23 -4.42 -17.73 -1.77
N ALA A 24 -3.81 -16.87 -2.60
CA ALA A 24 -4.46 -16.16 -3.69
C ALA A 24 -5.46 -15.05 -3.28
N HIS A 25 -5.58 -14.69 -2.00
CA HIS A 25 -6.37 -13.55 -1.52
C HIS A 25 -5.67 -12.23 -1.82
N TRP A 26 -6.44 -11.15 -1.95
CA TRP A 26 -5.89 -9.81 -2.10
C TRP A 26 -5.65 -9.18 -0.73
N ILE A 27 -4.50 -8.54 -0.55
CA ILE A 27 -4.11 -7.91 0.70
C ILE A 27 -3.70 -6.46 0.40
N VAL A 28 -4.14 -5.57 1.27
CA VAL A 28 -3.63 -4.20 1.37
C VAL A 28 -2.90 -4.08 2.70
N VAL A 29 -1.65 -3.62 2.66
CA VAL A 29 -0.83 -3.37 3.85
C VAL A 29 -0.35 -1.95 3.81
N GLU A 30 -0.62 -1.19 4.87
CA GLU A 30 0.05 0.08 5.10
C GLU A 30 1.41 -0.18 5.78
N THR A 31 2.47 0.43 5.27
CA THR A 31 3.86 0.12 5.66
C THR A 31 4.22 0.51 7.10
N HIS A 32 3.50 1.45 7.72
CA HIS A 32 3.64 1.81 9.12
C HIS A 32 2.74 0.98 10.06
N GLY A 33 1.92 0.07 9.51
CA GLY A 33 1.05 -0.83 10.26
C GLY A 33 -0.19 -0.14 10.84
N LEU A 34 -0.59 1.00 10.29
CA LEU A 34 -1.73 1.78 10.78
C LEU A 34 -3.07 1.22 10.28
N CYS A 35 -3.10 0.71 9.05
CA CYS A 35 -4.30 0.18 8.43
C CYS A 35 -3.99 -0.87 7.34
N GLY A 36 -5.02 -1.54 6.85
CA GLY A 36 -4.90 -2.64 5.89
C GLY A 36 -6.06 -3.62 5.97
N GLY A 37 -6.04 -4.64 5.13
CA GLY A 37 -7.10 -5.64 5.10
C GLY A 37 -6.91 -6.76 4.09
N LEU A 38 -7.74 -7.79 4.23
CA LEU A 38 -7.84 -8.90 3.29
C LEU A 38 -9.12 -8.74 2.46
N PHE A 39 -9.00 -8.86 1.16
CA PHE A 39 -10.02 -8.61 0.15
C PHE A 39 -10.21 -9.83 -0.74
N ARG A 40 -11.45 -10.01 -1.21
CA ARG A 40 -11.79 -11.12 -2.12
C ARG A 40 -11.29 -10.91 -3.54
N ASP A 41 -11.12 -9.66 -3.96
CA ASP A 41 -10.74 -9.30 -5.31
C ASP A 41 -9.86 -8.04 -5.35
N GLN A 42 -9.17 -7.86 -6.49
CA GLN A 42 -8.21 -6.78 -6.70
C GLN A 42 -8.87 -5.41 -6.68
N ALA A 43 -10.08 -5.30 -7.25
CA ALA A 43 -10.75 -4.03 -7.40
C ALA A 43 -11.16 -3.46 -6.04
N ALA A 44 -11.66 -4.32 -5.14
CA ALA A 44 -11.96 -3.94 -3.76
C ALA A 44 -10.70 -3.51 -2.99
N ALA A 45 -9.58 -4.21 -3.18
CA ALA A 45 -8.31 -3.87 -2.54
C ALA A 45 -7.76 -2.52 -3.03
N LEU A 46 -7.77 -2.29 -4.34
CA LEU A 46 -7.34 -1.03 -4.94
C LEU A 46 -8.25 0.12 -4.50
N HIS A 47 -9.57 -0.05 -4.57
CA HIS A 47 -10.50 0.99 -4.15
C HIS A 47 -10.31 1.38 -2.69
N TYR A 48 -10.13 0.42 -1.79
CA TYR A 48 -9.80 0.71 -0.39
C TYR A 48 -8.50 1.50 -0.25
N ALA A 49 -7.43 1.05 -0.93
CA ALA A 49 -6.16 1.74 -0.88
C ALA A 49 -6.24 3.16 -1.46
N GLU A 50 -7.01 3.39 -2.53
CA GLU A 50 -7.24 4.70 -3.14
C GLU A 50 -8.08 5.65 -2.28
N GLU A 51 -9.02 5.15 -1.49
CA GLU A 51 -9.82 5.97 -0.56
C GLU A 51 -8.99 6.37 0.67
N GLU A 52 -8.17 5.46 1.19
CA GLU A 52 -7.34 5.69 2.37
C GLU A 52 -6.04 6.47 2.06
N CYS A 53 -5.43 6.18 0.91
CA CYS A 53 -4.35 6.95 0.36
C CYS A 53 -4.98 8.20 -0.26
N GLN A 54 -4.85 9.38 0.34
CA GLN A 54 -5.45 10.64 -0.15
C GLN A 54 -4.85 11.14 -1.49
N ALA A 55 -4.90 10.28 -2.52
CA ALA A 55 -4.56 10.49 -3.91
C ALA A 55 -3.17 11.06 -4.20
N GLN A 56 -2.13 10.69 -3.43
CA GLN A 56 -0.75 10.84 -3.89
C GLN A 56 -0.32 9.56 -4.60
N ALA A 57 -0.26 9.62 -5.93
CA ALA A 57 0.06 8.50 -6.83
C ALA A 57 1.44 7.84 -6.61
N GLY A 58 2.25 8.32 -5.66
CA GLY A 58 3.53 7.72 -5.27
C GLY A 58 3.43 6.79 -4.05
N ASP A 59 2.28 6.77 -3.37
CA ASP A 59 2.13 6.11 -2.07
C ASP A 59 1.40 4.76 -2.20
N LEU A 60 1.09 4.32 -3.42
CA LEU A 60 0.47 3.03 -3.72
C LEU A 60 1.41 2.16 -4.57
N GLU A 61 1.83 1.02 -4.02
CA GLU A 61 2.64 0.02 -4.72
C GLU A 61 1.81 -1.24 -4.98
N ILE A 62 1.92 -1.81 -6.19
CA ILE A 62 1.35 -3.13 -6.50
C ILE A 62 2.48 -4.17 -6.48
N ALA A 63 2.42 -5.10 -5.53
CA ALA A 63 3.38 -6.18 -5.41
C ALA A 63 3.15 -7.25 -6.49
N CYS A 64 4.19 -7.54 -7.27
CA CYS A 64 4.21 -8.66 -8.21
C CYS A 64 4.46 -10.02 -7.51
N GLU A 65 5.08 -9.99 -6.33
CA GLU A 65 5.35 -11.18 -5.52
C GLU A 65 4.31 -11.36 -4.40
N PRO A 66 4.11 -12.59 -3.89
CA PRO A 66 3.15 -12.82 -2.83
C PRO A 66 3.54 -12.09 -1.54
N ILE A 67 2.62 -11.31 -0.98
CA ILE A 67 2.79 -10.64 0.31
C ILE A 67 2.65 -11.70 1.40
N ARG A 68 3.71 -11.89 2.19
CA ARG A 68 3.62 -12.63 3.45
C ARG A 68 3.39 -11.66 4.59
N LEU A 69 2.22 -11.76 5.23
CA LEU A 69 1.97 -11.08 6.49
C LEU A 69 2.70 -11.82 7.61
N ILE A 70 3.66 -11.13 8.24
CA ILE A 70 4.32 -11.62 9.45
C ILE A 70 3.70 -10.86 10.62
N PHE A 71 2.74 -11.49 11.30
CA PHE A 71 2.20 -10.98 12.56
C PHE A 71 3.29 -11.13 13.62
N ARG A 72 3.72 -10.01 14.20
CA ARG A 72 4.78 -9.96 15.23
C ARG A 72 4.25 -9.27 16.47
#